data_AF-A0A2V6X5E3-F1
#
_entry.id   AF-A0A2V6X5E3-F1
#
_cell.length_a   1.000
_cell.length_b   1.000
_cell.length_c   1.000
_cell.angle_alpha   90.00
_cell.angle_beta   90.00
_cell.angle_gamma   90.00
#
_symmetry.space_group_name_H-M   'P 1'
#
loop_
_entity.id
_entity.type
_entity.pdbx_description
1 polymer ?
#
loop_
_entity_poly.entity_id
_entity_poly.type
_entity_poly.pdbx_seq_one_letter_code
_entity_poly.pdbx_strand_id
1 'polypeptide(L)'
;MALHTGQGNSWSNDRYKTMKPEERQAARDLFNQGEPGFGISACEYMASRDIALTMCDTSACDAQPSGEQGPDFSVPCHTEMQTRRGIWNLENVDTKSLVDAKVMEGAFIWAPLRIIGATGSPGNPMVLY
;
A
#
# COMPACT_ATOMS: atom_id res chain seq x y z
N MET A 1 7.58 -2.63 -6.83
CA MET A 1 6.38 -3.30 -7.38
C MET A 1 5.13 -2.58 -6.88
N ALA A 2 4.13 -2.35 -7.72
CA ALA A 2 2.91 -1.64 -7.35
C ALA A 2 1.68 -2.55 -7.44
N LEU A 3 0.77 -2.46 -6.48
CA LEU A 3 -0.48 -3.22 -6.43
C LEU A 3 -1.67 -2.25 -6.36
N HIS A 4 -2.56 -2.35 -7.33
CA HIS A 4 -3.87 -1.71 -7.27
C HIS A 4 -4.92 -2.75 -6.88
N THR A 5 -5.62 -2.50 -5.78
CA THR A 5 -6.72 -3.35 -5.29
C THR A 5 -8.08 -2.70 -5.50
N GLY A 6 -8.12 -1.38 -5.62
CA GLY A 6 -9.33 -0.58 -5.62
C GLY A 6 -9.89 -0.28 -4.23
N GLN A 7 -9.32 -0.85 -3.16
CA GLN A 7 -9.82 -0.64 -1.80
C GLN A 7 -9.56 0.81 -1.33
N GLY A 8 -8.41 1.38 -1.69
CA GLY A 8 -8.05 2.77 -1.38
C GLY A 8 -9.07 3.79 -1.88
N ASN A 9 -9.82 3.44 -2.93
CA ASN A 9 -10.90 4.28 -3.46
C ASN A 9 -12.04 4.49 -2.46
N SER A 10 -12.16 3.67 -1.41
CA SER A 10 -13.19 3.82 -0.39
C SER A 10 -12.92 4.96 0.60
N TRP A 11 -11.68 5.45 0.72
CA TRP A 11 -11.31 6.62 1.53
C TRP A 11 -10.50 7.68 0.76
N SER A 12 -10.40 7.54 -0.56
CA SER A 12 -9.74 8.49 -1.46
C SER A 12 -10.17 9.95 -1.24
N ASN A 13 -9.20 10.87 -1.34
CA ASN A 13 -9.39 12.29 -1.02
C ASN A 13 -10.39 13.00 -1.96
N ASP A 14 -10.49 12.56 -3.22
CA ASP A 14 -11.42 13.10 -4.21
C ASP A 14 -12.89 12.77 -3.88
N ARG A 15 -13.14 11.65 -3.17
CA ARG A 15 -14.48 11.21 -2.79
C ARG A 15 -14.83 11.57 -1.35
N TYR A 16 -13.90 11.47 -0.41
CA TYR A 16 -14.17 11.58 1.02
C TYR A 16 -14.83 12.92 1.41
N LYS A 17 -14.42 14.01 0.75
CA LYS A 17 -14.96 15.36 1.00
C LYS A 17 -16.42 15.51 0.57
N THR A 18 -16.87 14.77 -0.45
CA THR A 18 -18.24 14.82 -0.96
C THR A 18 -19.15 13.77 -0.32
N MET A 19 -18.58 12.79 0.40
CA MET A 19 -19.34 11.75 1.09
C MET A 19 -20.23 12.32 2.20
N LYS A 20 -21.46 11.82 2.26
CA LYS A 20 -22.40 12.01 3.36
C LYS A 20 -21.98 11.19 4.59
N PRO A 21 -22.49 11.51 5.80
CA PRO A 21 -22.11 10.80 7.02
C PRO A 21 -22.27 9.26 6.96
N GLU A 22 -23.33 8.77 6.33
CA GLU A 22 -23.61 7.35 6.13
C GLU A 22 -22.61 6.67 5.19
N GLU A 23 -22.16 7.36 4.14
CA GLU A 23 -21.16 6.85 3.20
C GLU A 23 -19.79 6.76 3.87
N ARG A 24 -19.45 7.75 4.71
CA ARG A 24 -18.23 7.70 5.53
C ARG A 24 -18.29 6.59 6.57
N GLN A 25 -19.47 6.27 7.12
CA GLN A 25 -19.65 5.14 8.02
C GLN A 25 -19.40 3.82 7.29
N ALA A 26 -20.04 3.64 6.12
CA ALA A 26 -19.83 2.45 5.31
C ALA A 26 -18.35 2.27 4.90
N ALA A 27 -17.63 3.34 4.58
CA ALA A 27 -16.19 3.30 4.29
C ALA A 27 -15.36 2.85 5.50
N ARG A 28 -15.69 3.34 6.72
CA ARG A 28 -15.04 2.88 7.96
C ARG A 28 -15.35 1.40 8.25
N ASP A 29 -16.59 0.98 8.04
CA ASP A 29 -17.00 -0.40 8.26
C ASP A 29 -16.30 -1.35 7.28
N LEU A 30 -16.09 -0.92 6.04
CA LEU A 30 -15.30 -1.66 5.06
C LEU A 30 -13.83 -1.74 5.47
N PHE A 31 -13.22 -0.63 5.88
CA PHE A 31 -11.84 -0.59 6.36
C PHE A 31 -11.61 -1.55 7.54
N ASN A 32 -12.55 -1.59 8.49
CA ASN A 32 -12.47 -2.44 9.67
C ASN A 32 -12.59 -3.94 9.37
N GLN A 33 -13.01 -4.34 8.17
CA GLN A 33 -13.07 -5.75 7.76
C GLN A 33 -11.69 -6.32 7.37
N GLY A 34 -10.67 -5.47 7.26
CA GLY A 34 -9.34 -5.84 6.77
C GLY A 34 -9.08 -5.27 5.38
N GLU A 35 -8.12 -5.85 4.67
CA GLU A 35 -7.74 -5.38 3.34
C GLU A 35 -7.17 -6.49 2.45
N PRO A 36 -7.42 -6.43 1.13
CA PRO A 36 -6.57 -7.15 0.19
C PRO A 36 -5.14 -6.57 0.23
N GLY A 37 -4.16 -7.41 -0.03
CA GLY A 37 -2.77 -6.98 -0.07
C GLY A 37 -1.87 -8.12 -0.55
N PHE A 38 -0.57 -7.94 -0.45
CA PHE A 38 0.36 -9.03 -0.76
C PHE A 38 0.26 -10.12 0.32
N GLY A 39 0.30 -11.38 -0.13
CA GLY A 39 0.59 -12.51 0.74
C GLY A 39 2.09 -12.69 0.92
N ILE A 40 2.50 -13.42 1.98
CA ILE A 40 3.92 -13.60 2.31
C ILE A 40 4.70 -14.24 1.17
N SER A 41 4.12 -15.20 0.43
CA SER A 41 4.78 -15.82 -0.72
C SER A 41 5.15 -14.81 -1.82
N ALA A 42 4.29 -13.82 -2.08
CA ALA A 42 4.57 -12.76 -3.04
C ALA A 42 5.70 -11.85 -2.54
N CYS A 43 5.73 -11.57 -1.24
CA CYS A 43 6.77 -10.75 -0.62
C CYS A 43 8.13 -11.43 -0.59
N GLU A 44 8.19 -12.73 -0.28
CA GLU A 44 9.40 -13.55 -0.39
C GLU A 44 9.90 -13.62 -1.83
N TYR A 45 8.98 -13.80 -2.79
CA TYR A 45 9.33 -13.78 -4.21
C TYR A 45 9.94 -12.44 -4.60
N MET A 46 9.25 -11.33 -4.35
CA MET A 46 9.72 -9.99 -4.69
C MET A 46 11.05 -9.65 -3.99
N ALA A 47 11.21 -10.05 -2.73
CA ALA A 47 12.45 -9.92 -1.98
C ALA A 47 13.61 -10.67 -2.65
N SER A 48 13.36 -11.87 -3.21
CA SER A 48 14.37 -12.61 -3.97
C SER A 48 14.79 -11.91 -5.27
N ARG A 49 14.00 -10.94 -5.74
CA ARG A 49 14.28 -10.13 -6.93
C ARG A 49 15.02 -8.82 -6.62
N ASP A 50 15.40 -8.58 -5.36
CA ASP A 50 16.14 -7.38 -4.93
C ASP A 50 15.45 -6.07 -5.31
N ILE A 51 14.12 -6.01 -5.11
CA ILE A 51 13.36 -4.78 -5.34
C ILE A 51 13.67 -3.73 -4.25
N ALA A 52 13.62 -2.45 -4.61
CA ALA A 52 13.79 -1.37 -3.65
C ALA A 52 12.56 -1.13 -2.76
N LEU A 53 11.36 -1.28 -3.33
CA LEU A 53 10.11 -1.00 -2.62
C LEU A 53 8.87 -1.72 -3.18
N THR A 54 7.90 -1.97 -2.30
CA THR A 54 6.51 -2.27 -2.66
C THR A 54 5.63 -1.03 -2.48
N MET A 55 4.56 -0.95 -3.27
CA MET A 55 3.60 0.15 -3.25
C MET A 55 2.18 -0.40 -3.39
N CYS A 56 1.22 0.16 -2.66
CA CYS A 56 -0.18 -0.24 -2.78
C CYS A 56 -1.14 0.93 -2.51
N ASP A 57 -2.40 0.74 -2.92
CA ASP A 57 -3.51 1.64 -2.58
C ASP A 57 -4.22 1.29 -1.26
N THR A 58 -3.72 0.32 -0.50
CA THR A 58 -4.29 -0.12 0.78
C THR A 58 -3.49 0.43 1.96
N SER A 59 -3.94 0.19 3.19
CA SER A 59 -3.34 0.80 4.38
C SER A 59 -2.11 0.10 4.92
N ALA A 60 -1.94 -1.20 4.65
CA ALA A 60 -0.79 -2.00 5.08
C ALA A 60 -0.02 -2.66 3.91
N CYS A 61 -0.57 -2.66 2.69
CA CYS A 61 -0.06 -3.47 1.57
C CYS A 61 0.03 -4.99 1.85
N ASP A 62 -0.51 -5.45 2.97
CA ASP A 62 -0.46 -6.82 3.47
C ASP A 62 -1.88 -7.36 3.46
N ALA A 63 -2.08 -8.61 3.06
CA ALA A 63 -3.39 -9.24 3.16
C ALA A 63 -3.80 -9.38 4.64
N GLN A 64 -4.93 -8.78 5.00
CA GLN A 64 -5.45 -8.69 6.38
C GLN A 64 -6.95 -9.04 6.40
N PRO A 65 -7.48 -9.61 7.52
CA PRO A 65 -6.85 -9.79 8.83
C PRO A 65 -5.98 -11.05 8.95
N SER A 66 -6.04 -11.94 7.97
CA SER A 66 -5.24 -13.16 7.92
C SER A 66 -4.49 -13.23 6.60
N GLY A 67 -3.16 -13.29 6.68
CA GLY A 67 -2.32 -13.63 5.53
C GLY A 67 -2.28 -15.15 5.28
N GLU A 68 -1.39 -15.57 4.39
CA GLU A 68 -1.23 -16.99 4.03
C GLU A 68 -0.79 -17.89 5.21
N GLN A 69 -0.22 -17.30 6.27
CA GLN A 69 0.24 -18.01 7.48
C GLN A 69 -0.77 -17.98 8.63
N GLY A 70 -2.00 -17.52 8.38
CA GLY A 70 -3.06 -17.45 9.39
C GLY A 70 -3.07 -16.15 10.21
N PRO A 71 -3.96 -16.06 11.21
CA PRO A 71 -4.24 -14.81 11.94
C PRO A 71 -3.15 -14.41 12.95
N ASP A 72 -2.31 -15.36 13.39
CA ASP A 72 -1.32 -15.12 14.45
C ASP A 72 -0.06 -14.40 13.95
N PHE A 73 0.09 -14.23 12.63
CA PHE A 73 1.21 -13.52 12.03
C PHE A 73 0.70 -12.33 11.20
N SER A 74 0.45 -11.23 11.90
CA SER A 74 -0.02 -9.99 11.30
C SER A 74 1.06 -9.32 10.45
N VAL A 75 0.64 -8.71 9.34
CA VAL A 75 1.52 -7.97 8.41
C VAL A 75 2.83 -8.70 8.08
N PRO A 76 2.78 -9.95 7.60
CA PRO A 76 3.97 -10.76 7.39
C PRO A 76 4.97 -10.12 6.40
N CYS A 77 4.50 -9.39 5.41
CA CYS A 77 5.36 -8.71 4.44
C CYS A 77 6.17 -7.57 5.06
N HIS A 78 5.63 -6.87 6.06
CA HIS A 78 6.42 -5.88 6.82
C HIS A 78 7.66 -6.49 7.46
N THR A 79 7.48 -7.63 8.14
CA THR A 79 8.59 -8.32 8.80
C THR A 79 9.60 -8.84 7.79
N GLU A 80 9.11 -9.48 6.72
CA GLU A 80 9.98 -10.13 5.73
C GLU A 80 10.75 -9.13 4.85
N MET A 81 10.12 -8.02 4.45
CA MET A 81 10.74 -7.05 3.54
C MET A 81 11.52 -5.97 4.29
N GLN A 82 10.91 -5.30 5.26
CA GLN A 82 11.51 -4.11 5.89
C GLN A 82 12.57 -4.52 6.91
N THR A 83 12.18 -5.33 7.90
CA THR A 83 13.06 -5.68 9.02
C THR A 83 14.19 -6.62 8.62
N ARG A 84 13.89 -7.65 7.81
CA ARG A 84 14.89 -8.67 7.45
C ARG A 84 15.77 -8.28 6.27
N ARG A 85 15.30 -7.38 5.39
CA ARG A 85 15.93 -7.15 4.07
C ARG A 85 16.13 -5.69 3.71
N GLY A 86 15.56 -4.74 4.45
CA GLY A 86 15.69 -3.31 4.17
C GLY A 86 14.91 -2.84 2.94
N ILE A 87 13.91 -3.60 2.49
CA ILE A 87 13.02 -3.25 1.38
C ILE A 87 11.85 -2.44 1.91
N TRP A 88 11.60 -1.27 1.33
CA TRP A 88 10.58 -0.33 1.84
C TRP A 88 9.17 -0.67 1.32
N ASN A 89 8.15 -0.17 2.04
CA ASN A 89 6.77 -0.14 1.56
C ASN A 89 6.27 1.30 1.42
N LEU A 90 5.28 1.50 0.55
CA LEU A 90 4.56 2.74 0.39
C LEU A 90 3.06 2.46 0.29
N GLU A 91 2.35 2.89 1.32
CA GLU A 91 0.92 2.61 1.55
C GLU A 91 0.06 3.80 1.15
N ASN A 92 -1.25 3.56 1.01
CA ASN A 92 -2.26 4.60 0.73
C ASN A 92 -1.95 5.41 -0.53
N VAL A 93 -1.34 4.80 -1.55
CA VAL A 93 -1.01 5.50 -2.79
C VAL A 93 -2.23 5.60 -3.68
N ASP A 94 -2.52 6.83 -4.13
CA ASP A 94 -3.48 7.04 -5.22
C ASP A 94 -2.89 6.51 -6.53
N THR A 95 -3.38 5.35 -6.95
CA THR A 95 -2.96 4.66 -8.17
C THR A 95 -3.91 4.92 -9.35
N LYS A 96 -4.97 5.71 -9.17
CA LYS A 96 -6.04 5.87 -10.17
C LYS A 96 -5.52 6.39 -11.50
N SER A 97 -4.65 7.40 -11.47
CA SER A 97 -4.09 8.00 -12.69
C SER A 97 -3.30 6.98 -13.53
N LEU A 98 -2.54 6.08 -12.88
CA LEU A 98 -1.78 5.03 -13.56
C LEU A 98 -2.69 3.96 -14.15
N VAL A 99 -3.71 3.55 -13.38
CA VAL A 99 -4.70 2.54 -13.82
C VAL A 99 -5.50 3.05 -15.02
N ASP A 100 -6.03 4.28 -14.95
CA ASP A 100 -6.80 4.89 -16.04
C ASP A 100 -5.97 5.02 -17.32
N ALA A 101 -4.68 5.40 -17.17
CA ALA A 101 -3.75 5.53 -18.28
C ALA A 101 -3.14 4.19 -18.76
N LYS A 102 -3.44 3.07 -18.09
CA LYS A 102 -2.88 1.72 -18.34
C LYS A 102 -1.35 1.69 -18.30
N VAL A 103 -0.76 2.45 -17.39
CA VAL A 103 0.68 2.53 -17.18
C VAL A 103 1.12 1.37 -16.31
N MET A 104 1.95 0.49 -16.87
CA MET A 104 2.47 -0.68 -16.16
C MET A 104 3.92 -0.50 -15.73
N GLU A 105 4.66 0.39 -16.39
CA GLU A 105 6.08 0.66 -16.15
C GLU A 105 6.34 2.16 -16.32
N GLY A 106 7.20 2.72 -15.46
CA GLY A 106 7.57 4.12 -15.48
C GLY A 106 8.67 4.43 -14.47
N ALA A 107 9.26 5.61 -14.58
CA ALA A 107 10.25 6.06 -13.61
C ALA A 107 9.56 6.61 -12.36
N PHE A 108 9.69 5.88 -11.25
CA PHE A 108 9.14 6.27 -9.95
C PHE A 108 10.09 7.21 -9.21
N ILE A 109 9.59 8.38 -8.82
CA ILE A 109 10.32 9.40 -8.08
C ILE A 109 9.75 9.50 -6.67
N TRP A 110 10.59 9.20 -5.69
CA TRP A 110 10.28 9.29 -4.27
C TRP A 110 11.33 10.09 -3.53
N ALA A 111 10.87 11.08 -2.76
CA ALA A 111 11.70 11.96 -1.96
C ALA A 111 11.06 12.12 -0.57
N PRO A 112 11.38 11.23 0.39
CA PRO A 112 10.81 11.32 1.74
C PRO A 112 11.34 12.58 2.45
N LEU A 113 10.55 13.10 3.38
CA LEU A 113 10.97 14.16 4.27
C LEU A 113 12.14 13.69 5.15
N ARG A 114 13.11 14.57 5.38
CA ARG A 114 14.26 14.29 6.24
C ARG A 114 13.89 14.52 7.70
N ILE A 115 13.19 13.57 8.29
CA ILE A 115 12.73 13.63 9.69
C ILE A 115 13.67 12.80 10.56
N ILE A 116 14.30 13.43 11.54
CA ILE A 116 15.25 12.76 12.45
C ILE A 116 14.47 11.80 13.36
N GLY A 117 14.87 10.52 13.37
CA GLY A 117 14.30 9.49 14.25
C GLY A 117 12.96 8.91 13.79
N ALA A 118 12.43 9.33 12.63
CA ALA A 118 11.20 8.77 12.07
C ALA A 118 11.45 7.42 11.39
N THR A 119 10.45 6.54 11.45
CA THR A 119 10.44 5.23 10.78
C THR A 119 9.77 5.26 9.40
N GLY A 120 9.20 6.41 9.02
CA GLY A 120 8.51 6.61 7.76
C GLY A 120 8.32 8.10 7.46
N SER A 121 7.76 8.40 6.28
CA SER A 121 7.50 9.77 5.84
C SER A 121 6.25 9.84 4.98
N PRO A 122 5.41 10.88 5.12
CA PRO A 122 4.46 11.21 4.06
C PRO A 122 5.22 11.70 2.82
N GLY A 123 4.56 11.69 1.67
CA GLY A 123 5.11 12.29 0.46
C GLY A 123 4.10 12.31 -0.68
N ASN A 124 4.54 12.85 -1.81
CA ASN A 124 3.77 12.91 -3.04
C ASN A 124 4.59 12.21 -4.15
N PRO A 125 4.53 10.87 -4.23
CA PRO A 125 5.30 10.14 -5.22
C PRO A 125 4.85 10.51 -6.63
N MET A 126 5.80 10.56 -7.57
CA MET A 126 5.50 10.82 -8.98
C MET A 126 5.95 9.65 -9.82
N VAL A 127 5.23 9.37 -10.90
CA VAL A 127 5.66 8.43 -11.93
C VAL A 127 5.75 9.18 -13.25
N LEU A 128 6.90 9.08 -13.91
CA LEU A 128 7.11 9.55 -15.27
C LEU A 128 6.91 8.37 -16.22
N TYR A 129 5.96 8.50 -17.15
CA TYR A 129 5.55 7.46 -18.10
C TYR A 129 5.15 8.06 -19.44
#